data_AF-A0A1Z8V494-F1
#
_entry.id   AF-A0A1Z8V494-F1
#
_cell.length_a   1.000
_cell.length_b   1.000
_cell.length_c   1.000
_cell.angle_alpha   90.00
_cell.angle_beta   90.00
_cell.angle_gamma   90.00
#
_symmetry.space_group_name_H-M   'P 1'
#
loop_
_entity.id
_entity.type
_entity.pdbx_description
1 polymer ?
#
loop_
_entity_poly.entity_id
_entity_poly.type
_entity_poly.pdbx_seq_one_letter_code
_entity_poly.pdbx_strand_id
1 'polypeptide(L)' 'MNNVDALRISEQRDDICEWMMTRFRELIADDRVDDALHFADEWFEWMDPEGYINEQTLFYDEDELAELYKSLQHG' A
#
# COMPACT_ATOMS: atom_id res chain seq x y z
N MET A 1 -18.95 -22.44 -1.40
CA MET A 1 -18.61 -21.31 -2.29
C MET A 1 -19.11 -21.66 -3.68
N ASN A 2 -19.94 -20.82 -4.32
CA ASN A 2 -20.31 -21.02 -5.73
C ASN A 2 -19.06 -20.77 -6.61
N ASN A 3 -18.86 -21.57 -7.66
CA ASN A 3 -17.78 -21.41 -8.64
C ASN A 3 -17.73 -19.98 -9.23
N VAL A 4 -18.89 -19.33 -9.38
CA VAL A 4 -18.99 -17.94 -9.87
C VAL A 4 -18.29 -16.93 -8.95
N ASP A 5 -18.43 -17.05 -7.64
CA ASP A 5 -17.78 -16.12 -6.70
C ASP A 5 -16.26 -16.33 -6.67
N ALA A 6 -15.81 -17.58 -6.79
CA ALA A 6 -14.39 -17.90 -6.87
C ALA A 6 -13.76 -17.33 -8.15
N LEU A 7 -14.45 -17.43 -9.29
CA LEU A 7 -14.01 -16.82 -10.56
C LEU A 7 -13.93 -15.30 -10.44
N ARG A 8 -14.97 -14.66 -9.92
CA ARG A 8 -14.99 -13.20 -9.72
C ARG A 8 -13.84 -12.72 -8.81
N ILE A 9 -13.59 -13.42 -7.70
CA ILE A 9 -12.48 -13.08 -6.80
C ILE A 9 -11.14 -13.29 -7.50
N SER A 10 -11.00 -14.34 -8.32
CA SER A 10 -9.78 -14.57 -9.10
C SER A 10 -9.52 -13.43 -10.08
N GLU A 11 -10.54 -13.01 -10.84
CA GLU A 11 -10.44 -11.89 -11.78
C GLU A 11 -10.02 -10.60 -11.07
N GLN A 12 -10.66 -10.28 -9.94
CA GLN A 12 -10.32 -9.09 -9.14
C GLN A 12 -8.88 -9.12 -8.62
N ARG A 13 -8.38 -10.29 -8.23
CA ARG A 13 -6.98 -10.43 -7.80
C ARG A 13 -6.02 -10.19 -8.96
N ASP A 14 -6.34 -10.72 -10.14
CA ASP A 14 -5.50 -10.56 -11.33
C ASP A 14 -5.45 -9.08 -11.76
N ASP A 15 -6.58 -8.35 -11.70
CA ASP A 15 -6.64 -6.89 -11.94
C ASP A 15 -5.73 -6.10 -10.98
N ILE A 16 -5.73 -6.45 -9.68
CA ILE A 16 -4.88 -5.80 -8.68
C ILE A 16 -3.40 -6.06 -8.98
N CYS A 17 -3.04 -7.31 -9.30
CA CYS A 17 -1.67 -7.67 -9.68
C CYS A 17 -1.21 -6.91 -10.94
N GLU A 18 -2.06 -6.80 -11.95
CA GLU A 18 -1.75 -6.06 -13.18
C GLU A 18 -1.58 -4.56 -12.91
N TRP A 19 -2.44 -3.97 -12.08
CA TRP A 19 -2.34 -2.58 -11.68
C TRP A 19 -1.04 -2.29 -10.92
N MET A 20 -0.69 -3.14 -9.93
CA MET A 20 0.56 -3.00 -9.18
C MET A 20 1.76 -3.00 -10.13
N MET A 21 1.83 -3.99 -11.03
CA MET A 21 2.94 -4.11 -11.98
C MET A 21 3.03 -2.92 -12.93
N THR A 22 1.89 -2.39 -13.36
CA THR A 22 1.83 -1.18 -14.19
C THR A 22 2.37 0.01 -13.43
N ARG A 23 1.93 0.23 -12.20
CA ARG A 23 2.35 1.35 -11.37
C ARG A 23 3.85 1.31 -11.07
N PHE A 24 4.38 0.13 -10.74
CA PHE A 24 5.81 -0.04 -10.52
C PHE A 24 6.62 0.35 -11.77
N ARG A 25 6.18 -0.09 -12.97
CA ARG A 25 6.85 0.25 -14.23
C ARG A 25 6.81 1.75 -14.54
N GLU A 26 5.70 2.43 -14.25
CA GLU A 26 5.60 3.88 -14.39
C GLU A 26 6.62 4.62 -13.52
N LEU A 27 6.73 4.23 -12.24
CA LEU A 27 7.69 4.84 -11.31
C LEU A 27 9.14 4.63 -11.77
N ILE A 28 9.47 3.45 -12.28
CA ILE A 28 10.79 3.19 -12.87
C ILE A 28 11.02 4.02 -14.14
N ALA A 29 10.01 4.16 -15.00
CA ALA A 29 10.13 4.94 -16.24
C ALA A 29 10.30 6.46 -15.97
N ASP A 30 9.77 6.95 -14.85
CA ASP A 30 9.88 8.33 -14.41
C ASP A 30 11.16 8.62 -13.59
N ASP A 31 12.13 7.68 -13.54
CA ASP A 31 13.34 7.74 -12.70
C ASP A 31 13.05 7.87 -11.18
N ARG A 32 11.83 7.51 -10.74
CA ARG A 32 11.40 7.51 -9.33
C ARG A 32 11.67 6.16 -8.66
N VAL A 33 12.94 5.73 -8.69
CA VAL A 33 13.34 4.38 -8.27
C VAL A 33 13.07 4.13 -6.78
N ASP A 34 13.36 5.09 -5.90
CA ASP A 34 13.13 4.94 -4.46
C ASP A 34 11.64 4.76 -4.16
N ASP A 35 10.79 5.55 -4.81
CA ASP A 35 9.33 5.43 -4.68
C ASP A 35 8.83 4.07 -5.21
N ALA A 36 9.42 3.57 -6.30
CA ALA A 36 9.10 2.25 -6.84
C ALA A 36 9.46 1.13 -5.85
N LEU A 37 10.60 1.25 -5.18
CA LEU A 37 11.05 0.28 -4.19
C LEU A 37 10.19 0.30 -2.93
N HIS A 38 9.90 1.48 -2.37
CA HIS A 38 8.99 1.60 -1.22
C HIS A 38 7.60 1.06 -1.54
N PHE A 39 7.06 1.40 -2.71
CA PHE A 39 5.76 0.89 -3.15
C PHE A 39 5.74 -0.64 -3.32
N ALA A 40 6.83 -1.22 -3.84
CA ALA A 40 6.94 -2.67 -3.98
C ALA A 40 7.06 -3.37 -2.62
N ASP A 41 7.79 -2.78 -1.67
CA ASP A 41 7.97 -3.33 -0.31
C ASP A 41 6.63 -3.46 0.41
N GLU A 42 5.86 -2.35 0.44
CA GLU A 42 4.50 -2.30 1.00
C GLU A 42 3.57 -3.34 0.36
N TRP A 43 3.68 -3.52 -0.96
CA TRP A 43 2.91 -4.56 -1.65
C TRP A 43 3.28 -5.98 -1.18
N PHE A 44 4.57 -6.26 -0.97
CA PHE A 44 5.00 -7.55 -0.46
C PHE A 44 4.57 -7.78 1.00
N GLU A 45 4.54 -6.73 1.81
CA GLU A 45 4.03 -6.79 3.19
C GLU A 45 2.52 -7.11 3.21
N TRP A 46 1.72 -6.48 2.34
CA TRP A 46 0.29 -6.81 2.21
C TRP A 46 0.05 -8.24 1.74
N MET A 47 0.96 -8.77 0.93
CA MET A 47 0.89 -10.13 0.41
C MET A 47 1.45 -11.18 1.36
N ASP A 48 2.11 -10.77 2.45
CA ASP A 48 2.63 -11.68 3.48
C ASP A 48 1.47 -12.29 4.30
N PRO A 49 1.17 -13.58 4.16
CA PRO A 49 0.06 -14.22 4.87
C PRO A 49 0.23 -14.22 6.39
N GLU A 50 1.45 -14.07 6.90
CA GLU A 50 1.78 -14.11 8.33
C GLU A 50 1.86 -12.71 8.96
N GLY A 51 2.24 -11.70 8.17
CA GLY A 51 2.48 -10.33 8.61
C GLY A 51 1.34 -9.33 8.35
N TYR A 52 0.48 -9.55 7.35
CA TYR A 52 -0.45 -8.52 6.84
C TYR A 52 -1.41 -7.91 7.88
N ILE A 53 -1.69 -8.62 8.99
CA ILE A 53 -2.63 -8.17 10.04
C ILE A 53 -1.94 -7.50 11.23
N ASN A 54 -0.63 -7.66 11.34
CA ASN A 54 0.16 -7.17 12.47
C ASN A 54 0.72 -5.77 12.23
N GLU A 55 0.64 -5.28 11.00
CA GLU A 55 1.04 -3.95 10.61
C GLU A 55 -0.13 -2.97 10.73
N GLN A 56 0.10 -1.85 11.44
CA GLN A 56 -0.89 -0.78 11.53
C GLN A 56 -0.73 0.13 10.32
N THR A 57 -1.68 0.10 9.40
CA THR A 57 -1.81 1.17 8.41
C THR A 57 -2.28 2.44 9.12
N LEU A 58 -1.35 3.32 9.49
CA LEU A 58 -1.64 4.60 10.10
C LEU A 58 -1.90 5.64 9.01
N PHE A 59 -3.17 5.91 8.75
CA PHE A 59 -3.56 7.12 8.02
C PHE A 59 -3.48 8.29 9.00
N TYR A 60 -2.62 9.27 8.70
CA TYR A 60 -2.58 10.52 9.44
C TYR A 60 -2.47 11.71 8.50
N ASP A 61 -2.98 12.85 8.94
CA ASP A 61 -2.81 14.14 8.29
C ASP A 61 -1.50 14.78 8.81
N GLU A 62 -0.58 15.08 7.90
CA GLU A 62 0.74 15.62 8.27
C GLU A 62 0.63 16.99 8.94
N ASP A 63 -0.31 17.84 8.52
CA ASP A 63 -0.50 19.17 9.09
C ASP A 63 -1.07 19.06 10.51
N GLU A 64 -2.05 18.17 10.72
CA GLU A 64 -2.61 17.89 12.05
C GLU A 64 -1.56 17.33 13.01
N LEU A 65 -0.71 16.41 12.54
CA LEU A 65 0.36 15.82 13.35
C LEU A 65 1.40 16.87 13.74
N ALA A 66 1.75 17.78 12.81
CA ALA A 66 2.69 18.86 13.08
C ALA A 66 2.15 19.85 14.11
N GLU A 67 0.87 20.22 14.03
CA GLU A 67 0.22 21.10 15.01
C GLU A 67 0.13 20.43 16.40
N LEU A 68 -0.22 19.14 16.46
CA LEU A 68 -0.20 18.37 17.70
C LEU A 68 1.18 18.40 18.36
N TYR A 69 2.24 18.12 17.59
CA TYR A 69 3.60 18.15 18.11
C TYR A 69 3.98 19.52 18.70
N LYS A 70 3.65 20.62 18.01
CA LYS A 70 3.91 21.99 18.51
C LYS A 70 3.16 22.27 19.81
N SER A 71 1.91 21.83 19.92
CA SER A 71 1.08 22.01 21.12
C SER A 71 1.66 21.31 22.35
N LEU A 72 2.23 20.13 22.17
CA LEU A 72 2.83 19.32 23.23
C LEU A 72 4.17 19.87 23.73
N GLN A 73 4.89 20.64 22.91
CA GLN A 73 6.14 21.29 23.32
C GLN A 73 5.96 22.57 24.13
N HIS A 74 4.74 23.13 24.16
CA HIS A 74 4.42 24.37 24.89
C HIS A 74 3.54 24.12 26.14
N GLY A 75 3.48 22.87 26.62
CA GLY A 75 2.78 22.44 27.84
C GLY A 75 3.70 22.22 29.03
#